data_AF-A0A314LFY0-F1
#
_entry.id   AF-A0A314LFY0-F1
#
_cell.length_a   1.000
_cell.length_b   1.000
_cell.length_c   1.000
_cell.angle_alpha   90.00
_cell.angle_beta   90.00
_cell.angle_gamma   90.00
#
_symmetry.space_group_name_H-M   'P 1'
#
loop_
_entity.id
_entity.type
_entity.pdbx_description
1 polymer ?
#
loop_
_entity_poly.entity_id
_entity_poly.type
_entity_poly.pdbx_seq_one_letter_code
_entity_poly.pdbx_strand_id
1 'polypeptide(L)'
;MLPKPNLSMSSPIDCFERLPDSLVLRIFDTIGDAKALGICCVVCTRFRSLVPEAGFFVWQRELPRKYLDHEDLWNDDDFLPDPFFKEYRDEFRKIYSRYFRQIIQSHGFDIDVYPGNAKAAFYVPYLDFEREVDMLMELATYAIEEFNKTSVYKYKVIKIETVNFMLSRYREFFMTVKVENLTLRTPWATFRIRARKGFHGEKIVSFCRPKV
;
A
#
# COMPACT_ATOMS: atom_id res chain seq x y z
N MET A 1 31.47 -47.03 -18.55
CA MET A 1 30.24 -46.70 -17.80
C MET A 1 30.63 -46.43 -16.35
N LEU A 2 30.54 -45.18 -15.90
CA LEU A 2 30.61 -44.80 -14.49
C LEU A 2 29.23 -44.22 -14.11
N PRO A 3 28.68 -44.51 -12.92
CA PRO A 3 27.38 -44.01 -12.52
C PRO A 3 27.48 -42.50 -12.22
N LYS A 4 26.48 -41.73 -12.68
CA LYS A 4 26.34 -40.31 -12.31
C LYS A 4 25.97 -40.20 -10.82
N PRO A 5 26.54 -39.24 -10.06
CA PRO A 5 26.10 -39.00 -8.70
C PRO A 5 24.70 -38.39 -8.70
N ASN A 6 23.80 -38.98 -7.92
CA ASN A 6 22.50 -38.41 -7.57
C ASN A 6 22.72 -37.15 -6.73
N LEU A 7 22.62 -35.98 -7.36
CA LEU A 7 22.37 -34.73 -6.62
C LEU A 7 20.88 -34.70 -6.27
N SER A 8 20.50 -35.31 -5.15
CA SER A 8 19.26 -34.91 -4.48
C SER A 8 19.46 -33.48 -3.98
N MET A 9 18.93 -32.51 -4.73
CA MET A 9 18.84 -31.12 -4.28
C MET A 9 17.95 -31.08 -3.03
N SER A 10 18.55 -31.14 -1.83
CA SER A 10 17.92 -30.55 -0.67
C SER A 10 17.91 -29.05 -0.94
N SER A 11 16.74 -28.49 -1.22
CA SER A 11 16.57 -27.03 -1.22
C SER A 11 17.21 -26.49 0.07
N PRO A 12 18.12 -25.50 0.01
CA PRO A 12 18.72 -24.94 1.20
C PRO A 12 17.58 -24.46 2.11
N ILE A 13 17.42 -25.12 3.25
CA ILE A 13 16.42 -24.74 4.25
C ILE A 13 16.79 -23.33 4.66
N ASP A 14 15.91 -22.36 4.37
CA ASP A 14 16.13 -20.97 4.75
C ASP A 14 16.29 -20.92 6.28
N CYS A 15 17.49 -20.52 6.73
CA CYS A 15 17.84 -20.50 8.14
C CYS A 15 16.96 -19.53 8.94
N PHE A 16 16.32 -18.57 8.28
CA PHE A 16 15.35 -17.65 8.90
C PHE A 16 14.06 -18.34 9.34
N GLU A 17 13.64 -19.43 8.67
CA GLU A 17 12.46 -20.21 9.04
C GLU A 17 12.61 -20.89 10.41
N ARG A 18 13.81 -20.93 11.00
CA ARG A 18 14.09 -21.53 12.31
C ARG A 18 14.14 -20.53 13.46
N LEU A 19 14.09 -19.22 13.20
CA LEU A 19 14.15 -18.22 14.25
C LEU A 19 12.80 -18.10 14.99
N PRO A 20 12.78 -17.76 16.29
CA PRO A 20 11.53 -17.39 16.97
C PRO A 20 10.93 -16.10 16.39
N ASP A 21 9.59 -15.98 16.37
CA ASP A 21 8.89 -14.80 15.84
C ASP A 21 9.36 -13.51 16.53
N SER A 22 9.61 -13.56 17.84
CA SER A 22 10.11 -12.42 18.61
C SER A 22 11.47 -11.90 18.15
N LEU A 23 12.34 -12.77 17.63
CA LEU A 23 13.65 -12.38 17.09
C LEU A 23 13.52 -11.82 15.67
N VAL A 24 12.63 -12.40 14.88
CA VAL A 24 12.26 -11.91 13.54
C VAL A 24 11.69 -10.50 13.61
N LEU A 25 10.74 -10.25 14.51
CA LEU A 25 10.15 -8.92 14.71
C LEU A 25 11.19 -7.89 15.10
N ARG A 26 12.13 -8.24 16.00
CA ARG A 26 13.27 -7.35 16.34
C ARG A 26 14.16 -7.02 15.16
N ILE A 27 14.41 -7.99 14.27
CA ILE A 27 15.19 -7.74 13.04
C ILE A 27 14.42 -6.74 12.16
N PHE A 28 13.10 -6.91 12.01
CA PHE A 28 12.29 -5.96 11.26
C PHE A 28 12.26 -4.56 11.85
N ASP A 29 12.09 -4.46 13.17
CA ASP A 29 12.12 -3.17 13.86
C ASP A 29 13.47 -2.47 13.70
N THR A 30 14.55 -3.24 13.54
CA THR A 30 15.90 -2.71 13.26
C THR A 30 16.05 -2.22 11.81
N ILE A 31 15.40 -2.88 10.85
CA ILE A 31 15.52 -2.57 9.41
C ILE A 31 14.84 -1.22 9.08
N GLY A 32 13.84 -0.78 9.84
CA GLY A 32 13.34 0.61 9.91
C GLY A 32 12.77 1.23 8.62
N ASP A 33 12.92 0.55 7.48
CA ASP A 33 12.54 1.00 6.14
C ASP A 33 11.61 -0.02 5.47
N ALA A 34 10.47 0.47 4.97
CA ALA A 34 9.46 -0.34 4.31
C ALA A 34 9.99 -1.07 3.07
N LYS A 35 10.95 -0.46 2.34
CA LYS A 35 11.51 -1.06 1.12
C LYS A 35 12.41 -2.24 1.46
N ALA A 36 13.29 -2.09 2.44
CA ALA A 36 14.10 -3.20 2.95
C ALA A 36 13.25 -4.33 3.56
N LEU A 37 12.18 -4.00 4.30
CA LEU A 37 11.21 -4.98 4.82
C LEU A 37 10.45 -5.69 3.70
N GLY A 38 10.10 -4.99 2.62
CA GLY A 38 9.50 -5.57 1.43
C GLY A 38 10.40 -6.60 0.74
N ILE A 39 11.71 -6.38 0.73
CA ILE A 39 12.69 -7.35 0.20
C ILE A 39 12.75 -8.59 1.09
N CYS A 40 12.71 -8.45 2.42
CA CYS A 40 12.67 -9.60 3.33
C CYS A 40 11.46 -10.53 3.08
N CYS A 41 10.35 -10.00 2.60
CA CYS A 41 9.15 -10.78 2.24
C CYS A 41 9.36 -11.70 1.05
N VAL A 42 10.32 -11.38 0.17
CA VAL A 42 10.67 -12.19 -1.01
C VAL A 42 11.55 -13.37 -0.63
N VAL A 43 12.35 -13.21 0.44
CA VAL A 43 13.34 -14.20 0.85
C VAL A 43 12.68 -15.35 1.63
N CYS A 44 11.72 -15.07 2.52
CA CYS A 44 11.07 -16.12 3.30
C CYS A 44 9.55 -15.93 3.50
N THR A 45 8.82 -17.04 3.41
CA THR A 45 7.35 -17.07 3.50
C THR A 45 6.83 -16.78 4.90
N ARG A 46 7.61 -17.08 5.95
CA ARG A 46 7.27 -16.72 7.33
C ARG A 46 7.54 -15.25 7.65
N PHE A 47 8.55 -14.64 7.02
CA PHE A 47 8.70 -13.19 7.03
C PHE A 47 7.51 -12.50 6.39
N ARG A 48 6.98 -13.08 5.29
CA ARG A 48 5.72 -12.60 4.73
C ARG A 48 4.64 -12.55 5.81
N SER A 49 4.38 -13.56 6.65
CA SER A 49 3.29 -13.45 7.64
C SER A 49 3.52 -12.40 8.74
N LEU A 50 4.75 -12.24 9.22
CA LEU A 50 5.06 -11.43 10.42
C LEU A 50 5.26 -9.92 10.17
N VAL A 51 5.56 -9.52 8.94
CA VAL A 51 5.80 -8.10 8.59
C VAL A 51 4.71 -7.12 9.06
N PRO A 52 3.39 -7.40 8.99
CA PRO A 52 2.35 -6.48 9.48
C PRO A 52 2.37 -6.27 10.99
N GLU A 53 3.03 -7.16 11.73
CA GLU A 53 3.18 -7.09 13.18
C GLU A 53 4.45 -6.33 13.58
N ALA A 54 5.34 -6.00 12.64
CA ALA A 54 6.51 -5.17 12.92
C ALA A 54 6.06 -3.76 13.34
N GLY A 55 6.74 -3.20 14.34
CA GLY A 55 6.34 -1.97 15.01
C GLY A 55 6.17 -0.79 14.06
N PHE A 56 6.96 -0.76 12.98
CA PHE A 56 6.85 0.24 11.93
C PHE A 56 5.46 0.27 11.25
N PHE A 57 4.90 -0.88 10.87
CA PHE A 57 3.59 -0.93 10.19
C PHE A 57 2.44 -0.69 11.16
N VAL A 58 2.58 -1.13 12.42
CA VAL A 58 1.63 -0.80 13.48
C VAL A 58 1.61 0.71 13.70
N TRP A 59 2.77 1.33 13.83
CA TRP A 59 2.92 2.78 13.96
C TRP A 59 2.25 3.52 12.81
N GLN A 60 2.54 3.17 11.54
CA GLN A 60 1.91 3.81 10.38
C GLN A 60 0.37 3.73 10.41
N ARG A 61 -0.19 2.58 10.79
CA ARG A 61 -1.66 2.39 10.81
C ARG A 61 -2.35 3.24 11.88
N GLU A 62 -1.71 3.42 13.03
CA GLU A 62 -2.27 4.17 14.15
C GLU A 62 -1.95 5.67 14.07
N LEU A 63 -0.86 6.03 13.39
CA LEU A 63 -0.31 7.38 13.34
C LEU A 63 -1.34 8.45 12.97
N PRO A 64 -2.15 8.34 11.89
CA PRO A 64 -3.11 9.39 11.56
C PRO A 64 -4.10 9.65 12.67
N ARG A 65 -4.58 8.59 13.35
CA ARG A 65 -5.55 8.73 14.43
C ARG A 65 -4.90 9.32 15.67
N LYS A 66 -3.79 8.74 16.14
CA LYS A 66 -3.08 9.21 17.33
C LYS A 66 -2.62 10.67 17.19
N TYR A 67 -2.14 11.03 16.00
CA TYR A 67 -1.75 12.42 15.71
C TYR A 67 -2.94 13.38 15.81
N LEU A 68 -4.10 13.01 15.25
CA LEU A 68 -5.32 13.83 15.33
C LEU A 68 -5.94 13.87 16.72
N ASP A 69 -5.74 12.83 17.53
CA ASP A 69 -6.17 12.74 18.93
C ASP A 69 -5.21 13.46 19.89
N HIS A 70 -4.17 14.12 19.36
CA HIS A 70 -3.15 14.86 20.12
C HIS A 70 -2.37 14.00 21.13
N GLU A 71 -2.22 12.71 20.84
CA GLU A 71 -1.20 11.88 21.48
C GLU A 71 0.17 12.37 20.96
N ASP A 72 1.00 12.93 21.83
CA ASP A 72 2.24 13.62 21.43
C ASP A 72 3.23 12.68 20.72
N LEU A 73 3.24 12.75 19.38
CA LEU A 73 3.98 11.86 18.47
C LEU A 73 4.96 12.59 17.56
N TRP A 74 5.10 13.92 17.68
CA TRP A 74 5.92 14.68 16.74
C TRP A 74 7.41 14.35 16.90
N ASN A 75 8.01 13.90 15.82
CA ASN A 75 9.45 13.72 15.70
C ASN A 75 9.93 14.32 14.37
N ASP A 76 10.89 15.24 14.42
CA ASP A 76 11.39 15.91 13.21
C ASP A 76 11.89 14.91 12.16
N ASP A 77 12.59 13.86 12.59
CA ASP A 77 13.18 12.87 11.67
C ASP A 77 12.12 12.03 10.95
N ASP A 78 10.93 11.87 11.55
CA ASP A 78 9.86 11.09 10.95
C ASP A 78 8.91 11.97 10.10
N PHE A 79 8.73 13.23 10.48
CA PHE A 79 7.71 14.12 9.90
C PHE A 79 8.25 15.14 8.90
N LEU A 80 9.50 15.58 9.02
CA LEU A 80 10.07 16.55 8.08
C LEU A 80 10.70 15.82 6.88
N PRO A 81 10.41 16.23 5.64
CA PRO A 81 11.06 15.66 4.46
C PRO A 81 12.55 15.98 4.37
N ASP A 82 12.96 17.09 4.97
CA ASP A 82 14.35 17.56 5.00
C ASP A 82 14.65 18.20 6.37
N PRO A 83 15.80 17.86 7.01
CA PRO A 83 16.23 18.48 8.26
C PRO A 83 16.35 20.01 8.23
N PHE A 84 16.53 20.62 7.05
CA PHE A 84 16.57 22.07 6.89
C PHE A 84 15.20 22.73 7.11
N PHE A 85 14.10 21.97 7.11
CA PHE A 85 12.75 22.51 7.32
C PHE A 85 12.31 22.64 8.78
N LYS A 86 13.24 22.52 9.75
CA LYS A 86 12.93 22.64 11.18
C LYS A 86 12.27 23.96 11.58
N GLU A 87 12.55 25.04 10.85
CA GLU A 87 11.90 26.34 11.09
C GLU A 87 10.42 26.37 10.69
N TYR A 88 9.97 25.43 9.85
CA TYR A 88 8.58 25.33 9.35
C TYR A 88 7.75 24.28 10.09
N ARG A 89 8.19 23.80 11.27
CA ARG A 89 7.51 22.72 12.02
C ARG A 89 6.02 22.97 12.20
N ASP A 90 5.62 24.19 12.56
CA ASP A 90 4.22 24.50 12.83
C ASP A 90 3.37 24.53 11.55
N GLU A 91 3.96 24.92 10.41
CA GLU A 91 3.35 24.78 9.09
C GLU A 91 3.16 23.31 8.73
N PHE A 92 4.20 22.49 8.89
CA PHE A 92 4.10 21.04 8.65
C PHE A 92 3.07 20.39 9.56
N ARG A 93 2.96 20.79 10.83
CA ARG A 93 1.92 20.28 11.73
C ARG A 93 0.50 20.52 11.20
N LYS A 94 0.26 21.70 10.61
CA LYS A 94 -1.02 22.03 9.96
C LYS A 94 -1.24 21.19 8.70
N ILE A 95 -0.19 20.98 7.91
CA ILE A 95 -0.22 20.13 6.70
C ILE A 95 -0.56 18.68 7.08
N TYR A 96 0.15 18.09 8.05
CA TYR A 96 -0.12 16.74 8.54
C TYR A 96 -1.52 16.58 9.13
N SER A 97 -2.02 17.60 9.84
CA SER A 97 -3.40 17.59 10.35
C SER A 97 -4.42 17.46 9.21
N ARG A 98 -4.19 18.12 8.07
CA ARG A 98 -5.05 18.01 6.89
C ARG A 98 -4.88 16.67 6.18
N TYR A 99 -3.63 16.27 5.95
CA TYR A 99 -3.26 15.02 5.30
C TYR A 99 -3.84 13.79 6.02
N PHE A 100 -3.65 13.69 7.34
CA PHE A 100 -4.20 12.57 8.12
C PHE A 100 -5.72 12.58 8.20
N ARG A 101 -6.34 13.76 8.25
CA ARG A 101 -7.81 13.86 8.17
C ARG A 101 -8.34 13.31 6.85
N GLN A 102 -7.67 13.62 5.73
CA GLN A 102 -7.99 13.07 4.41
C GLN A 102 -7.85 11.55 4.35
N ILE A 103 -6.76 11.01 4.92
CA ILE A 103 -6.56 9.56 5.00
C ILE A 103 -7.70 8.88 5.76
N ILE A 104 -8.04 9.37 6.95
CA ILE A 104 -9.09 8.78 7.79
C ILE A 104 -10.47 8.88 7.12
N GLN A 105 -10.82 10.05 6.58
CA GLN A 105 -12.14 10.30 5.99
C GLN A 105 -12.35 9.57 4.66
N SER A 106 -11.33 9.51 3.82
CA SER A 106 -11.43 8.90 2.50
C SER A 106 -11.00 7.44 2.47
N HIS A 107 -10.41 6.92 3.55
CA HIS A 107 -9.65 5.66 3.58
C HIS A 107 -8.47 5.63 2.61
N GLY A 108 -7.82 6.78 2.42
CA GLY A 108 -6.62 6.94 1.58
C GLY A 108 -6.88 7.10 0.08
N PHE A 109 -8.13 7.30 -0.32
CA PHE A 109 -8.51 7.50 -1.74
C PHE A 109 -8.41 8.96 -2.18
N ASP A 110 -8.80 9.90 -1.32
CA ASP A 110 -8.92 11.31 -1.66
C ASP A 110 -7.89 12.09 -0.84
N ILE A 111 -6.71 12.30 -1.43
CA ILE A 111 -5.57 13.01 -0.82
C ILE A 111 -5.18 14.15 -1.77
N ASP A 112 -5.38 15.39 -1.33
CA ASP A 112 -4.99 16.58 -2.09
C ASP A 112 -3.86 17.38 -1.43
N VAL A 113 -3.59 17.10 -0.14
CA VAL A 113 -2.46 17.65 0.60
C VAL A 113 -1.45 16.56 0.83
N TYR A 114 -0.21 16.78 0.41
CA TYR A 114 0.91 15.88 0.67
C TYR A 114 2.05 16.63 1.37
N PRO A 115 2.50 16.17 2.54
CA PRO A 115 3.57 16.83 3.29
C PRO A 115 4.96 16.64 2.68
N GLY A 116 5.11 15.92 1.58
CA GLY A 116 6.42 15.59 1.01
C GLY A 116 6.93 14.24 1.48
N ASN A 117 8.07 13.82 0.92
CA ASN A 117 8.64 12.51 1.18
C ASN A 117 9.28 12.43 2.57
N ALA A 118 8.48 12.03 3.56
CA ALA A 118 8.90 11.80 4.93
C ALA A 118 8.34 10.45 5.42
N LYS A 119 8.93 9.89 6.48
CA LYS A 119 8.55 8.56 6.99
C LYS A 119 7.09 8.49 7.45
N ALA A 120 6.56 9.58 8.00
CA ALA A 120 5.17 9.73 8.42
C ALA A 120 4.19 9.89 7.24
N ALA A 121 4.68 10.13 6.01
CA ALA A 121 3.89 10.40 4.81
C ALA A 121 3.66 9.13 3.96
N PHE A 122 3.04 8.10 4.55
CA PHE A 122 3.01 6.75 3.99
C PHE A 122 1.93 6.49 2.92
N TYR A 123 0.92 7.35 2.79
CA TYR A 123 0.07 7.44 1.60
C TYR A 123 0.60 8.51 0.66
N VAL A 124 1.07 8.09 -0.51
CA VAL A 124 1.72 8.95 -1.49
C VAL A 124 0.79 9.13 -2.69
N PRO A 125 0.40 10.37 -3.05
CA PRO A 125 -0.24 10.64 -4.32
C PRO A 125 0.68 10.23 -5.47
N TYR A 126 0.19 9.38 -6.37
CA TYR A 126 0.99 8.89 -7.47
C TYR A 126 0.80 9.80 -8.68
N LEU A 127 1.55 10.90 -8.74
CA LEU A 127 1.29 11.96 -9.72
C LEU A 127 1.72 11.61 -11.16
N ASP A 128 2.63 10.65 -11.32
CA ASP A 128 3.15 10.18 -12.62
C ASP A 128 2.76 8.73 -12.91
N PHE A 129 1.57 8.32 -12.42
CA PHE A 129 1.06 6.96 -12.55
C PHE A 129 0.86 6.52 -14.00
N GLU A 130 0.83 7.46 -14.95
CA GLU A 130 0.75 7.19 -16.39
C GLU A 130 1.88 6.28 -16.87
N ARG A 131 3.04 6.30 -16.20
CA ARG A 131 4.18 5.41 -16.48
C ARG A 131 3.86 3.93 -16.24
N GLU A 132 2.88 3.65 -15.39
CA GLU A 132 2.45 2.30 -15.04
C GLU A 132 0.94 2.09 -15.29
N VAL A 133 0.35 2.90 -16.19
CA VAL A 133 -1.09 2.91 -16.45
C VAL A 133 -1.61 1.56 -16.91
N ASP A 134 -0.86 0.81 -17.71
CA ASP A 134 -1.28 -0.51 -18.21
C ASP A 134 -1.50 -1.49 -17.06
N MET A 135 -0.59 -1.52 -16.09
CA MET A 135 -0.69 -2.37 -14.90
C MET A 135 -1.85 -1.93 -14.00
N LEU A 136 -2.05 -0.62 -13.84
CA LEU A 136 -3.15 -0.10 -13.04
C LEU A 136 -4.52 -0.34 -13.69
N MET A 137 -4.61 -0.18 -15.02
CA MET A 137 -5.81 -0.49 -15.79
C MET A 137 -6.12 -1.98 -15.76
N GLU A 138 -5.10 -2.85 -15.80
CA GLU A 138 -5.26 -4.29 -15.61
C GLU A 138 -5.90 -4.60 -14.24
N LEU A 139 -5.39 -4.00 -13.16
CA LEU A 139 -5.93 -4.16 -11.80
C LEU A 139 -7.35 -3.62 -11.68
N ALA A 140 -7.62 -2.42 -12.21
CA ALA A 140 -8.94 -1.80 -12.17
C ALA A 140 -9.98 -2.63 -12.93
N THR A 141 -9.61 -3.12 -14.12
CA THR A 141 -10.48 -3.95 -14.96
C THR A 141 -10.81 -5.26 -14.23
N TYR A 142 -9.79 -5.93 -13.70
CA TYR A 142 -9.98 -7.16 -12.93
C TYR A 142 -10.90 -6.94 -11.71
N ALA A 143 -10.72 -5.84 -10.96
CA ALA A 143 -11.57 -5.52 -9.82
C ALA A 143 -13.04 -5.26 -10.20
N ILE A 144 -13.29 -4.62 -11.34
CA ILE A 144 -14.65 -4.40 -11.85
C ILE A 144 -15.26 -5.70 -12.37
N GLU A 145 -14.48 -6.56 -13.03
CA GLU A 145 -14.94 -7.89 -13.46
C GLU A 145 -15.35 -8.75 -12.25
N GLU A 146 -14.55 -8.77 -11.18
CA GLU A 146 -14.93 -9.47 -9.94
C GLU A 146 -16.21 -8.89 -9.32
N PHE A 147 -16.33 -7.56 -9.26
CA PHE A 147 -17.55 -6.90 -8.77
C PHE A 147 -18.79 -7.29 -9.61
N ASN A 148 -18.64 -7.31 -10.94
CA ASN A 148 -19.70 -7.66 -11.88
C ASN A 148 -20.20 -9.09 -11.72
N LYS A 149 -19.41 -10.04 -11.19
CA LYS A 149 -19.87 -11.43 -10.99
C LYS A 149 -21.02 -11.53 -9.99
N THR A 150 -21.04 -10.62 -9.00
CA THR A 150 -22.04 -10.64 -7.92
C THR A 150 -23.08 -9.54 -8.05
N SER A 151 -22.78 -8.49 -8.82
CA SER A 151 -23.70 -7.36 -9.07
C SER A 151 -24.68 -7.63 -10.20
N VAL A 152 -25.92 -7.15 -10.03
CA VAL A 152 -26.95 -7.10 -11.10
C VAL A 152 -26.58 -6.10 -12.20
N TYR A 153 -25.85 -5.03 -11.85
CA TYR A 153 -25.32 -4.06 -12.78
C TYR A 153 -23.98 -4.52 -13.33
N LYS A 154 -23.75 -4.27 -14.61
CA LYS A 154 -22.49 -4.56 -15.31
C LYS A 154 -21.78 -3.25 -15.64
N TYR A 155 -20.51 -3.21 -15.31
CA TYR A 155 -19.67 -2.04 -15.51
C TYR A 155 -18.44 -2.36 -16.37
N LYS A 156 -17.92 -1.34 -17.06
CA LYS A 156 -16.65 -1.40 -17.79
C LYS A 156 -15.75 -0.24 -17.39
N VAL A 157 -14.47 -0.49 -17.12
CA VAL A 157 -13.52 0.60 -16.82
C VAL A 157 -13.28 1.46 -18.05
N ILE A 158 -13.26 2.78 -17.85
CA ILE A 158 -13.01 3.76 -18.90
C ILE A 158 -11.64 4.40 -18.71
N LYS A 159 -11.41 4.93 -17.50
CA LYS A 159 -10.15 5.56 -17.13
C LYS A 159 -9.97 5.54 -15.62
N ILE A 160 -8.71 5.67 -15.21
CA ILE A 160 -8.33 5.99 -13.84
C ILE A 160 -8.26 7.52 -13.73
N GLU A 161 -8.85 8.09 -12.68
CA GLU A 161 -8.86 9.53 -12.43
C GLU A 161 -7.75 9.94 -11.47
N THR A 162 -7.58 9.20 -10.38
CA THR A 162 -6.55 9.45 -9.38
C THR A 162 -6.02 8.13 -8.83
N VAL A 163 -4.75 8.16 -8.41
CA VAL A 163 -4.09 7.03 -7.76
C VAL A 163 -3.28 7.55 -6.58
N ASN A 164 -3.51 6.97 -5.42
CA ASN A 164 -2.55 7.02 -4.32
C ASN A 164 -1.95 5.63 -4.15
N PHE A 165 -0.75 5.54 -3.59
CA PHE A 165 -0.22 4.26 -3.14
C PHE A 165 0.29 4.33 -1.71
N MET A 166 0.31 3.16 -1.08
CA MET A 166 1.03 2.94 0.17
C MET A 166 2.09 1.89 -0.04
N LEU A 167 3.31 2.17 0.45
CA LEU A 167 4.36 1.17 0.58
C LEU A 167 4.16 0.42 1.89
N SER A 168 3.40 -0.66 1.81
CA SER A 168 3.26 -1.63 2.89
C SER A 168 4.22 -2.81 2.62
N ARG A 169 3.79 -4.04 2.91
CA ARG A 169 4.40 -5.27 2.36
C ARG A 169 4.44 -5.29 0.83
N TYR A 170 3.49 -4.61 0.19
CA TYR A 170 3.38 -4.43 -1.26
C TYR A 170 3.08 -2.97 -1.55
N ARG A 171 3.34 -2.54 -2.79
CA ARG A 171 2.79 -1.29 -3.32
C ARG A 171 1.30 -1.51 -3.56
N GLU A 172 0.49 -1.00 -2.66
CA GLU A 172 -0.97 -1.11 -2.73
C GLU A 172 -1.55 0.20 -3.27
N PHE A 173 -2.42 0.07 -4.26
CA PHE A 173 -2.99 1.18 -5.00
C PHE A 173 -4.41 1.48 -4.54
N PHE A 174 -4.69 2.76 -4.38
CA PHE A 174 -5.98 3.33 -4.04
C PHE A 174 -6.41 4.16 -5.26
N MET A 175 -7.20 3.53 -6.13
CA MET A 175 -7.58 4.09 -7.42
C MET A 175 -9.01 4.61 -7.36
N THR A 176 -9.21 5.84 -7.83
CA THR A 176 -10.54 6.34 -8.20
C THR A 176 -10.70 6.17 -9.71
N VAL A 177 -11.70 5.43 -10.15
CA VAL A 177 -11.88 5.06 -11.56
C VAL A 177 -13.25 5.47 -12.08
N LYS A 178 -13.31 5.93 -13.33
CA LYS A 178 -14.56 6.10 -14.07
C LYS A 178 -14.91 4.80 -14.78
N VAL A 179 -16.17 4.42 -14.64
CA VAL A 179 -16.73 3.24 -15.28
C VAL A 179 -17.98 3.58 -16.07
N GLU A 180 -18.21 2.82 -17.12
CA GLU A 180 -19.44 2.83 -17.91
C GLU A 180 -20.41 1.84 -17.26
N ASN A 181 -21.66 2.23 -17.03
CA ASN A 181 -22.73 1.33 -16.64
C ASN A 181 -23.39 0.78 -17.89
N LEU A 182 -23.22 -0.52 -18.13
CA LEU A 182 -23.76 -1.22 -19.30
C LEU A 182 -25.22 -1.67 -19.12
N THR A 183 -25.78 -1.47 -17.92
CA THR A 183 -27.13 -1.94 -17.55
C THR A 183 -28.13 -0.79 -17.41
N LEU A 184 -27.69 0.38 -16.93
CA LEU A 184 -28.56 1.54 -16.72
C LEU A 184 -28.43 2.59 -17.84
N ARG A 185 -29.48 3.41 -17.97
CA ARG A 185 -29.48 4.56 -18.88
C ARG A 185 -28.50 5.66 -18.43
N THR A 186 -28.19 5.75 -17.14
CA THR A 186 -27.16 6.66 -16.63
C THR A 186 -25.79 6.03 -16.93
N PRO A 187 -25.01 6.55 -17.90
CA PRO A 187 -23.96 5.75 -18.49
C PRO A 187 -22.70 5.69 -17.62
N TRP A 188 -22.55 6.56 -16.63
CA TRP A 188 -21.26 6.76 -15.94
C TRP A 188 -21.41 6.62 -14.44
N ALA A 189 -20.45 5.95 -13.82
CA ALA A 189 -20.27 5.91 -12.38
C ALA A 189 -18.79 6.07 -12.02
N THR A 190 -18.51 6.39 -10.77
CA THR A 190 -17.15 6.39 -10.22
C THR A 190 -17.03 5.26 -9.21
N PHE A 191 -15.91 4.54 -9.22
CA PHE A 191 -15.60 3.48 -8.28
C PHE A 191 -14.31 3.80 -7.52
N ARG A 192 -14.24 3.33 -6.28
CA ARG A 192 -13.03 3.29 -5.47
C ARG A 192 -12.53 1.86 -5.42
N ILE A 193 -11.27 1.65 -5.81
CA ILE A 193 -10.63 0.34 -5.91
C ILE A 193 -9.32 0.33 -5.11
N ARG A 194 -9.20 -0.61 -4.16
CA ARG A 194 -7.96 -0.95 -3.48
C ARG A 194 -7.45 -2.27 -4.02
N ALA A 195 -6.28 -2.25 -4.64
CA ALA A 195 -5.71 -3.43 -5.28
C ALA A 195 -4.18 -3.43 -5.27
N ARG A 196 -3.58 -4.60 -5.45
CA ARG A 196 -2.13 -4.78 -5.56
C ARG A 196 -1.79 -5.91 -6.51
N LYS A 197 -0.59 -5.84 -7.09
CA LYS A 197 0.04 -6.95 -7.82
C LYS A 197 0.98 -7.69 -6.87
N GLY A 198 0.79 -8.99 -6.72
CA GLY A 198 1.66 -9.83 -5.90
C GLY A 198 2.96 -10.20 -6.63
N PHE A 199 3.85 -10.91 -5.95
CA PHE A 199 5.21 -11.18 -6.44
C PHE A 199 5.23 -12.07 -7.70
N HIS A 200 4.23 -12.92 -7.88
CA HIS A 200 4.11 -13.79 -9.05
C HIS A 200 3.13 -13.22 -10.08
N GLY A 201 2.80 -11.93 -9.97
CA GLY A 201 1.87 -11.25 -10.85
C GLY A 201 0.40 -11.47 -10.49
N GLU A 202 0.08 -12.11 -9.36
CA GLU A 202 -1.30 -12.29 -8.92
C GLU A 202 -1.99 -10.94 -8.70
N LYS A 203 -3.24 -10.82 -9.13
CA LYS A 203 -4.06 -9.62 -8.94
C LYS A 203 -4.90 -9.80 -7.68
N ILE A 204 -4.67 -8.95 -6.69
CA ILE A 204 -5.37 -9.03 -5.40
C ILE A 204 -6.18 -7.77 -5.23
N VAL A 205 -7.50 -7.93 -5.09
CA VAL A 205 -8.46 -6.84 -4.88
C VAL A 205 -8.95 -6.92 -3.44
N SER A 206 -8.64 -5.90 -2.64
CA SER A 206 -9.05 -5.82 -1.23
C SER A 206 -10.29 -4.95 -1.03
N PHE A 207 -10.60 -4.06 -1.99
CA PHE A 207 -11.81 -3.23 -1.97
C PHE A 207 -12.21 -2.84 -3.40
N CYS A 208 -13.50 -2.90 -3.71
CA CYS A 208 -14.05 -2.40 -4.97
C CYS A 208 -15.51 -2.02 -4.74
N ARG A 209 -15.85 -0.72 -4.75
CA ARG A 209 -17.22 -0.23 -4.53
C ARG A 209 -17.49 1.08 -5.29
N PRO A 210 -18.75 1.37 -5.64
CA PRO A 210 -19.15 2.69 -6.12
C PRO A 210 -18.76 3.80 -5.14
N LYS A 211 -18.34 4.95 -5.67
CA LYS A 211 -18.18 6.20 -4.92
C LYS A 211 -19.54 6.90 -4.91
N VAL A 212 -20.20 6.86 -3.75
CA VAL A 212 -21.45 7.62 -3.47
C VAL A 212 -21.12 9.08 -3.30
#